data_AF-A0A961NRC1-F1
#
_entry.id   AF-A0A961NRC1-F1
#
_cell.length_a   1.000
_cell.length_b   1.000
_cell.length_c   1.000
_cell.angle_alpha   90.00
_cell.angle_beta   90.00
_cell.angle_gamma   90.00
#
_symmetry.space_group_name_H-M   'P 1'
#
loop_
_entity.id
_entity.type
_entity.pdbx_description
1 polymer ?
#
loop_
_entity_poly.entity_id
_entity_poly.type
_entity_poly.pdbx_seq_one_letter_code
_entity_poly.pdbx_strand_id
1 'polypeptide(L)'
;MHSQTIVRIQILVATAMICLATTPMPAQTSVTMDADDRRAVEVINAFMQATTANADLQAAAIAVLPFVHSSLMNRDRNNLGQDELNYQFKKAHSNAGFYRIPVVVTRIQQLNTSEIGHPSVGTYERGRERKYWVAKREGVAGLPAPIVVFFPESGGDPKISYVGSL
;
A
#
# COMPACT_ATOMS: atom_id res chain seq x y z
N MET A 1 -72.59 23.47 -40.48
CA MET A 1 -71.95 24.70 -39.96
C MET A 1 -71.75 24.53 -38.47
N HIS A 2 -70.49 24.53 -38.01
CA HIS A 2 -70.02 24.79 -36.63
C HIS A 2 -70.43 23.75 -35.55
N SER A 3 -69.60 23.28 -34.62
CA SER A 3 -68.26 23.64 -34.16
C SER A 3 -67.77 22.48 -33.27
N GLN A 4 -66.54 21.98 -33.45
CA GLN A 4 -65.92 21.04 -32.49
C GLN A 4 -65.07 21.83 -31.50
N THR A 5 -65.40 21.71 -30.21
CA THR A 5 -64.69 22.38 -29.10
C THR A 5 -63.58 21.47 -28.59
N ILE A 6 -62.33 21.82 -28.87
CA ILE A 6 -61.13 21.13 -28.37
C ILE A 6 -60.78 21.68 -26.97
N VAL A 7 -60.88 20.83 -25.95
CA VAL A 7 -60.41 21.14 -24.59
C VAL A 7 -58.91 20.91 -24.51
N ARG A 8 -58.13 21.99 -24.35
CA ARG A 8 -56.68 21.96 -24.12
C ARG A 8 -56.39 21.70 -22.64
N ILE A 9 -55.89 20.51 -22.31
CA ILE A 9 -55.30 20.19 -21.01
C ILE A 9 -53.84 20.66 -21.06
N GLN A 10 -53.49 21.70 -20.29
CA GLN A 10 -52.10 22.08 -20.07
C GLN A 10 -51.55 21.34 -18.85
N ILE A 11 -50.61 20.44 -19.09
CA ILE A 11 -49.83 19.77 -18.05
C ILE A 11 -48.64 20.68 -17.74
N LEU A 12 -48.62 21.26 -16.55
CA LEU A 12 -47.50 22.03 -16.01
C LEU A 12 -46.47 21.05 -15.43
N VAL A 13 -45.37 20.82 -16.14
CA VAL A 13 -44.23 20.02 -15.63
C VAL A 13 -43.26 20.97 -14.91
N ALA A 14 -43.26 20.94 -13.58
CA ALA A 14 -42.27 21.63 -12.78
C ALA A 14 -40.97 20.82 -12.76
N THR A 15 -39.97 21.25 -13.53
CA THR A 15 -38.63 20.64 -13.52
C THR A 15 -37.84 21.19 -12.34
N ALA A 16 -37.72 20.40 -11.27
CA ALA A 16 -36.82 20.69 -10.16
C ALA A 16 -35.36 20.50 -10.63
N MET A 17 -34.66 21.61 -10.82
CA MET A 17 -33.24 21.63 -11.16
C MET A 17 -32.42 21.32 -9.89
N ILE A 18 -32.00 20.06 -9.75
CA ILE A 18 -31.11 19.61 -8.68
C ILE A 18 -29.70 20.13 -8.98
N CYS A 19 -29.28 21.19 -8.29
CA CYS A 19 -27.91 21.66 -8.27
C CYS A 19 -27.04 20.66 -7.49
N LEU A 20 -26.38 19.74 -8.19
CA LEU A 20 -25.28 18.95 -7.64
C LEU A 20 -24.09 19.88 -7.41
N ALA A 21 -23.91 20.35 -6.17
CA ALA A 21 -22.70 21.04 -5.75
C ALA A 21 -21.54 20.02 -5.80
N THR A 22 -20.69 20.13 -6.82
CA THR A 22 -19.44 19.38 -6.89
C THR A 22 -18.46 20.00 -5.90
N THR A 23 -18.28 19.36 -4.75
CA THR A 23 -17.18 19.73 -3.85
C THR A 23 -15.86 19.42 -4.57
N PRO A 24 -14.94 20.39 -4.72
CA PRO A 24 -13.63 20.12 -5.29
C PRO A 24 -12.89 19.16 -4.35
N MET A 25 -12.54 17.98 -4.86
CA MET A 25 -11.65 17.08 -4.13
C MET A 25 -10.30 17.79 -3.94
N PRO A 26 -9.73 17.79 -2.72
CA PRO A 26 -8.40 18.36 -2.52
C PRO A 26 -7.41 17.64 -3.44
N ALA A 27 -6.63 18.41 -4.19
CA ALA A 27 -5.56 17.89 -5.04
C ALA A 27 -4.59 17.07 -4.16
N GLN A 28 -4.36 15.81 -4.53
CA GLN A 28 -3.33 14.99 -3.88
C GLN A 28 -1.97 15.66 -4.12
N THR A 29 -1.37 16.22 -3.07
CA THR A 29 0.01 16.70 -3.11
C THR A 29 0.90 15.53 -3.51
N SER A 30 1.51 15.60 -4.69
CA SER A 30 2.49 14.61 -5.13
C SER A 30 3.67 14.61 -4.16
N VAL A 31 3.97 13.46 -3.56
CA VAL A 31 5.15 13.31 -2.70
C VAL A 31 6.41 13.47 -3.55
N THR A 32 7.31 14.37 -3.16
CA THR A 32 8.64 14.48 -3.78
C THR A 32 9.45 13.23 -3.48
N MET A 33 9.97 12.57 -4.51
CA MET A 33 10.73 11.32 -4.41
C MET A 33 12.14 11.48 -4.96
N ASP A 34 13.13 11.08 -4.16
CA ASP A 34 14.51 10.94 -4.62
C ASP A 34 14.75 9.58 -5.34
N ALA A 35 16.00 9.25 -5.65
CA ALA A 35 16.34 7.99 -6.31
C ALA A 35 16.13 6.76 -5.42
N ASP A 36 16.37 6.89 -4.11
CA ASP A 36 16.16 5.82 -3.15
C ASP A 36 14.66 5.54 -2.97
N ASP A 37 13.83 6.58 -2.94
CA ASP A 37 12.38 6.44 -2.84
C ASP A 37 11.81 5.66 -4.03
N ARG A 38 12.36 5.87 -5.24
CA ARG A 38 11.97 5.10 -6.44
C ARG A 38 12.33 3.62 -6.30
N ARG A 39 13.55 3.31 -5.84
CA ARG A 39 13.98 1.93 -5.56
C ARG A 39 13.12 1.28 -4.46
N ALA A 40 12.71 2.03 -3.45
CA ALA A 40 11.76 1.56 -2.44
C ALA A 40 10.38 1.24 -3.03
N VAL A 41 9.85 2.09 -3.91
CA VAL A 41 8.56 1.84 -4.57
C VAL A 41 8.63 0.58 -5.43
N GLU A 42 9.74 0.31 -6.11
CA GLU A 42 9.96 -0.93 -6.87
C GLU A 42 9.90 -2.17 -5.98
N VAL A 43 10.66 -2.20 -4.86
CA VAL A 43 10.63 -3.35 -3.94
C VAL A 43 9.28 -3.50 -3.25
N ILE A 44 8.60 -2.41 -2.91
CA ILE A 44 7.24 -2.46 -2.33
C ILE A 44 6.25 -3.04 -3.36
N ASN A 45 6.32 -2.63 -4.63
CA ASN A 45 5.47 -3.22 -5.68
C ASN A 45 5.71 -4.72 -5.83
N ALA A 46 6.97 -5.14 -5.90
CA ALA A 46 7.31 -6.56 -6.02
C ALA A 46 6.83 -7.37 -4.80
N PHE A 47 7.01 -6.84 -3.58
CA PHE A 47 6.50 -7.42 -2.35
C PHE A 47 4.97 -7.57 -2.37
N MET A 48 4.24 -6.52 -2.75
CA MET A 48 2.77 -6.53 -2.82
C MET A 48 2.25 -7.50 -3.88
N GLN A 49 2.92 -7.59 -5.04
CA GLN A 49 2.60 -8.57 -6.08
C GLN A 49 2.81 -10.00 -5.57
N ALA A 50 3.97 -10.30 -4.96
CA ALA A 50 4.25 -11.62 -4.40
C ALA A 50 3.27 -12.01 -3.28
N THR A 51 2.87 -11.04 -2.45
CA THR A 51 1.88 -11.23 -1.38
C THR A 51 0.49 -11.55 -1.95
N THR A 52 0.04 -10.82 -2.97
CA THR A 52 -1.31 -10.97 -3.54
C THR A 52 -1.45 -12.09 -4.57
N ALA A 53 -0.34 -12.56 -5.16
CA ALA A 53 -0.34 -13.66 -6.13
C ALA A 53 -0.66 -15.03 -5.52
N ASN A 54 -0.54 -15.16 -4.20
CA ASN A 54 -0.69 -16.43 -3.49
C ASN A 54 -1.84 -16.34 -2.49
N ALA A 55 -2.86 -17.17 -2.64
CA ALA A 55 -3.95 -17.26 -1.66
C ALA A 55 -3.53 -17.99 -0.36
N ASP A 56 -2.54 -18.88 -0.47
CA ASP A 56 -1.97 -19.58 0.69
C ASP A 56 -0.94 -18.71 1.41
N LEU A 57 -1.06 -18.61 2.73
CA LEU A 57 -0.20 -17.76 3.57
C LEU A 57 1.27 -18.21 3.51
N GLN A 58 1.54 -19.51 3.50
CA GLN A 58 2.91 -20.04 3.51
C GLN A 58 3.58 -19.84 2.15
N ALA A 59 2.88 -20.11 1.06
CA ALA A 59 3.36 -19.83 -0.29
C ALA A 59 3.66 -18.33 -0.47
N ALA A 60 2.78 -17.44 0.04
CA ALA A 60 3.02 -16.01 0.02
C ALA A 60 4.26 -15.62 0.85
N ALA A 61 4.44 -16.21 2.03
CA ALA A 61 5.57 -15.93 2.92
C ALA A 61 6.92 -16.32 2.29
N ILE A 62 6.96 -17.44 1.58
CA ILE A 62 8.14 -17.89 0.83
C ILE A 62 8.40 -16.96 -0.38
N ALA A 63 7.34 -16.56 -1.09
CA ALA A 63 7.46 -15.71 -2.27
C ALA A 63 8.02 -14.31 -1.97
N VAL A 64 7.83 -13.80 -0.75
CA VAL A 64 8.32 -12.47 -0.37
C VAL A 64 9.77 -12.44 0.12
N LEU A 65 10.40 -13.59 0.37
CA LEU A 65 11.75 -13.68 0.92
C LEU A 65 12.81 -12.85 0.16
N PRO A 66 12.82 -12.74 -1.17
CA PRO A 66 13.80 -11.93 -1.89
C PRO A 66 13.73 -10.42 -1.58
N PHE A 67 12.57 -9.95 -1.09
CA PHE A 67 12.27 -8.52 -0.90
C PHE A 67 12.39 -8.08 0.56
N VAL A 68 12.42 -9.00 1.51
CA VAL A 68 12.48 -8.69 2.94
C VAL A 68 13.91 -8.76 3.46
N HIS A 69 14.18 -8.04 4.55
CA HIS A 69 15.47 -8.12 5.21
C HIS A 69 15.60 -9.43 5.99
N SER A 70 16.82 -9.95 6.10
CA SER A 70 17.12 -11.23 6.76
C SER A 70 16.71 -11.29 8.23
N SER A 71 16.58 -10.14 8.90
CA SER A 71 16.06 -10.06 10.28
C SER A 71 14.60 -10.49 10.42
N LEU A 72 13.84 -10.54 9.33
CA LEU A 72 12.45 -11.01 9.33
C LEU A 72 12.32 -12.51 9.01
N MET A 73 13.45 -13.17 8.75
CA MET A 73 13.48 -14.57 8.33
C MET A 73 13.78 -15.47 9.52
N ASN A 74 13.37 -16.73 9.38
CA ASN A 74 13.85 -17.77 10.28
C ASN A 74 15.36 -18.01 10.07
N ARG A 75 15.96 -18.81 10.97
CA ARG A 75 17.39 -19.12 10.95
C ARG A 75 17.86 -19.75 9.63
N ASP A 76 17.03 -20.59 9.02
CA ASP A 76 17.35 -21.32 7.79
C ASP A 76 17.15 -20.48 6.52
N ARG A 77 16.62 -19.25 6.67
CA ARG A 77 16.32 -18.30 5.57
C ARG A 77 15.42 -18.88 4.48
N ASN A 78 14.60 -19.87 4.84
CA ASN A 78 13.66 -20.52 3.94
C ASN A 78 12.20 -20.12 4.20
N ASN A 79 11.95 -19.34 5.25
CA ASN A 79 10.65 -18.76 5.56
C ASN A 79 10.83 -17.50 6.42
N LEU A 80 9.74 -16.76 6.63
CA LEU A 80 9.67 -15.72 7.65
C LEU A 80 9.83 -16.34 9.05
N GLY A 81 10.32 -15.53 9.99
CA GLY A 81 10.30 -15.89 11.41
C GLY A 81 8.87 -16.17 11.87
N GLN A 82 8.73 -17.00 12.90
CA GLN A 82 7.41 -17.49 13.32
C GLN A 82 6.49 -16.36 13.78
N ASP A 83 7.05 -15.36 14.48
CA ASP A 83 6.31 -14.20 14.96
C ASP A 83 5.98 -13.23 13.82
N GLU A 84 6.93 -13.00 12.91
CA GLU A 84 6.71 -12.23 11.68
C GLU A 84 5.57 -12.83 10.86
N LEU A 85 5.58 -14.15 10.67
CA LEU A 85 4.57 -14.89 9.93
C LEU A 85 3.20 -14.78 10.60
N ASN A 86 3.13 -15.08 11.90
CA ASN A 86 1.85 -15.21 12.62
C ASN A 86 1.15 -13.88 12.88
N TYR A 87 1.92 -12.81 13.11
CA TYR A 87 1.36 -11.54 13.57
C TYR A 87 1.42 -10.45 12.50
N GLN A 88 2.56 -10.29 11.82
CA GLN A 88 2.73 -9.20 10.87
C GLN A 88 2.30 -9.59 9.47
N PHE A 89 2.87 -10.66 8.92
CA PHE A 89 2.67 -11.05 7.55
C PHE A 89 1.27 -11.63 7.30
N LYS A 90 0.72 -12.42 8.23
CA LYS A 90 -0.68 -12.87 8.16
C LYS A 90 -1.66 -11.71 7.97
N LYS A 91 -1.44 -10.61 8.71
CA LYS A 91 -2.27 -9.41 8.60
C LYS A 91 -2.05 -8.70 7.25
N ALA A 92 -0.79 -8.51 6.87
CA ALA A 92 -0.44 -7.91 5.59
C ALA A 92 -1.04 -8.69 4.41
N HIS A 93 -0.94 -10.02 4.42
CA HIS A 93 -1.50 -10.92 3.41
C HIS A 93 -3.02 -10.80 3.31
N SER A 94 -3.73 -10.82 4.45
CA SER A 94 -5.18 -10.64 4.49
C SER A 94 -5.63 -9.27 3.96
N ASN A 95 -4.80 -8.23 4.11
CA ASN A 95 -5.18 -6.86 3.79
C ASN A 95 -4.62 -6.33 2.47
N ALA A 96 -3.63 -6.99 1.87
CA ALA A 96 -2.91 -6.48 0.69
C ALA A 96 -3.85 -6.12 -0.47
N GLY A 97 -4.94 -6.88 -0.66
CA GLY A 97 -5.95 -6.63 -1.71
C GLY A 97 -6.75 -5.32 -1.56
N PHE A 98 -6.68 -4.67 -0.40
CA PHE A 98 -7.31 -3.36 -0.14
C PHE A 98 -6.46 -2.18 -0.62
N TYR A 99 -5.20 -2.41 -0.99
CA TYR A 99 -4.27 -1.36 -1.41
C TYR A 99 -4.11 -1.31 -2.92
N ARG A 100 -3.64 -0.16 -3.40
CA ARG A 100 -3.40 0.03 -4.83
C ARG A 100 -2.21 -0.80 -5.30
N ILE A 101 -2.37 -1.43 -6.47
CA ILE A 101 -1.29 -2.09 -7.22
C ILE A 101 -1.41 -1.58 -8.67
N PRO A 102 -0.41 -0.87 -9.22
CA PRO A 102 0.85 -0.46 -8.58
C PRO A 102 0.62 0.48 -7.39
N VAL A 103 1.53 0.43 -6.42
CA VAL A 103 1.43 1.18 -5.16
C VAL A 103 1.51 2.68 -5.41
N VAL A 104 0.74 3.44 -4.63
CA VAL A 104 0.83 4.89 -4.58
C VAL A 104 1.19 5.31 -3.18
N VAL A 105 2.34 5.98 -3.07
CA VAL A 105 2.86 6.49 -1.80
C VAL A 105 2.27 7.87 -1.54
N THR A 106 1.70 8.02 -0.35
CA THR A 106 1.02 9.25 0.11
C THR A 106 1.86 10.05 1.10
N ARG A 107 2.85 9.41 1.73
CA ARG A 107 3.78 10.03 2.65
C ARG A 107 5.07 9.21 2.72
N ILE A 108 6.18 9.91 2.91
CA ILE A 108 7.50 9.32 3.20
C ILE A 108 8.02 9.95 4.50
N GLN A 109 8.59 9.13 5.37
CA GLN A 109 9.24 9.58 6.60
C GLN A 109 10.59 8.89 6.76
N GLN A 110 11.67 9.66 6.91
CA GLN A 110 12.96 9.15 7.35
C GLN A 110 12.89 8.73 8.82
N LEU A 111 13.39 7.54 9.14
CA LEU A 111 13.51 7.06 10.52
C LEU A 111 14.95 7.27 11.03
N ASN A 112 15.10 7.26 12.36
CA ASN A 112 16.39 7.41 13.05
C ASN A 112 17.14 6.06 13.20
N THR A 113 16.77 5.06 12.41
CA THR A 113 17.41 3.73 12.42
C THR A 113 18.72 3.80 11.63
N SER A 114 19.82 3.38 12.24
CA SER A 114 21.15 3.29 11.60
C SER A 114 21.60 1.86 11.33
N GLU A 115 20.90 0.87 11.87
CA GLU A 115 21.23 -0.55 11.78
C GLU A 115 20.00 -1.41 12.10
N ILE A 116 19.97 -2.62 11.54
CA ILE A 116 18.94 -3.62 11.81
C ILE A 116 19.55 -5.02 11.92
N GLY A 117 18.77 -5.96 12.45
CA GLY A 117 19.21 -7.34 12.65
C GLY A 117 20.09 -7.51 13.89
N HIS A 118 20.64 -8.72 14.06
CA HIS A 118 21.37 -9.08 15.28
C HIS A 118 22.71 -9.77 14.94
N PRO A 119 23.84 -9.32 15.52
CA PRO A 119 25.17 -9.78 15.12
C PRO A 119 25.40 -11.27 15.42
N SER A 120 24.82 -11.81 16.49
CA SER A 120 25.00 -13.23 16.86
C SER A 120 24.37 -14.24 15.90
N VAL A 121 23.49 -13.78 14.99
CA VAL A 121 22.78 -14.64 14.03
C VAL A 121 23.06 -14.25 12.57
N GLY A 122 24.04 -13.36 12.34
CA GLY A 122 24.49 -12.99 10.99
C GLY A 122 23.45 -12.25 10.16
N THR A 123 22.53 -11.52 10.80
CA THR A 123 21.54 -10.66 10.13
C THR A 123 21.81 -9.17 10.33
N TYR A 124 22.88 -8.82 11.05
CA TYR A 124 23.25 -7.43 11.30
C TYR A 124 23.66 -6.72 10.01
N GLU A 125 23.03 -5.58 9.73
CA GLU A 125 23.39 -4.72 8.61
C GLU A 125 23.22 -3.24 9.00
N ARG A 126 24.19 -2.41 8.59
CA ARG A 126 24.16 -0.95 8.76
C ARG A 126 23.46 -0.29 7.58
N GLY A 127 22.72 0.77 7.86
CA GLY A 127 21.96 1.47 6.83
C GLY A 127 21.00 2.49 7.39
N ARG A 128 19.93 2.75 6.66
CA ARG A 128 18.89 3.71 7.05
C ARG A 128 17.52 3.19 6.71
N GLU A 129 16.51 3.56 7.49
CA GLU A 129 15.13 3.19 7.19
C GLU A 129 14.28 4.39 6.76
N ARG A 130 13.39 4.17 5.80
CA ARG A 130 12.30 5.08 5.46
C ARG A 130 10.97 4.36 5.53
N LYS A 131 9.95 5.08 5.96
CA LYS A 131 8.57 4.60 6.08
C LYS A 131 7.71 5.21 4.98
N TYR A 132 7.01 4.35 4.24
CA TYR A 132 6.21 4.69 3.07
C TYR A 132 4.74 4.35 3.32
N TRP A 133 3.85 5.34 3.21
CA TRP A 133 2.41 5.10 3.39
C TRP A 133 1.74 4.78 2.06
N VAL A 134 1.30 3.54 1.89
CA VAL A 134 0.65 3.06 0.67
C VAL A 134 -0.86 3.33 0.69
N ALA A 135 -1.35 3.95 -0.39
CA ALA A 135 -2.75 4.30 -0.54
C ALA A 135 -3.64 3.05 -0.67
N LYS A 136 -4.82 3.12 -0.06
CA LYS A 136 -5.90 2.17 -0.33
C LYS A 136 -6.50 2.38 -1.72
N ARG A 137 -7.18 1.35 -2.23
CA ARG A 137 -8.00 1.46 -3.44
C ARG A 137 -9.15 2.43 -3.22
N GLU A 138 -9.62 3.04 -4.30
CA GLU A 138 -10.80 3.88 -4.27
C GLU A 138 -12.01 3.09 -3.74
N GLY A 139 -12.83 3.74 -2.91
CA GLY A 139 -13.99 3.11 -2.27
C GLY A 139 -13.67 2.24 -1.05
N VAL A 140 -12.39 1.98 -0.73
CA VAL A 140 -12.02 1.23 0.49
C VAL A 140 -11.77 2.18 1.65
N ALA A 141 -12.52 2.00 2.74
CA ALA A 141 -12.40 2.82 3.93
C ALA A 141 -11.07 2.62 4.68
N GLY A 142 -10.60 3.67 5.35
CA GLY A 142 -9.43 3.66 6.22
C GLY A 142 -8.24 4.44 5.65
N LEU A 143 -7.19 4.55 6.47
CA LEU A 143 -5.99 5.32 6.16
C LEU A 143 -4.97 4.49 5.36
N PRO A 144 -4.06 5.15 4.63
CA PRO A 144 -2.86 4.53 4.09
C PRO A 144 -2.06 3.76 5.16
N ALA A 145 -1.45 2.64 4.79
CA ALA A 145 -0.67 1.83 5.71
C ALA A 145 0.84 2.05 5.52
N PRO A 146 1.63 2.13 6.59
CA PRO A 146 3.08 2.22 6.50
C PRO A 146 3.72 0.87 6.15
N ILE A 147 4.69 0.91 5.26
CA ILE A 147 5.69 -0.13 5.01
C ILE A 147 7.07 0.51 5.25
N VAL A 148 7.95 -0.17 5.98
CA VAL A 148 9.31 0.31 6.23
C VAL A 148 10.27 -0.42 5.31
N VAL A 149 11.12 0.37 4.64
CA VAL A 149 12.19 -0.10 3.77
C VAL A 149 13.52 0.35 4.35
N PHE A 150 14.42 -0.60 4.47
CA PHE A 150 15.80 -0.43 4.84
C PHE A 150 16.69 -0.29 3.61
N PHE A 151 17.65 0.63 3.68
CA PHE A 151 18.64 0.92 2.66
C PHE A 151 20.02 0.64 3.23
N PRO A 152 20.72 -0.41 2.74
CA PRO A 152 22.07 -0.71 3.17
C PRO A 152 23.05 0.44 2.95
N GLU A 153 23.93 0.70 3.93
CA GLU A 153 25.05 1.65 3.79
C GLU A 153 26.05 1.18 2.72
N SER A 154 26.12 -0.13 2.47
CA SER A 154 26.92 -0.75 1.41
C SER A 154 26.49 -0.38 -0.01
N GLY A 155 25.31 0.24 -0.18
CA GLY A 155 24.74 0.57 -1.49
C GLY A 155 23.95 -0.57 -2.13
N GLY A 156 23.74 -1.69 -1.42
CA GLY A 156 22.92 -2.82 -1.89
C GLY A 156 21.45 -2.48 -2.13
N ASP A 157 20.68 -3.49 -2.54
CA ASP A 157 19.25 -3.34 -2.81
C ASP A 157 18.45 -3.04 -1.53
N PRO A 158 17.45 -2.14 -1.61
CA PRO A 158 16.58 -1.90 -0.48
C PRO A 158 15.78 -3.16 -0.13
N LYS A 159 15.49 -3.31 1.17
CA LYS A 159 14.75 -4.46 1.72
C LYS A 159 13.64 -4.01 2.63
N ILE A 160 12.51 -4.71 2.59
CA ILE A 160 11.39 -4.49 3.50
C ILE A 160 11.80 -4.94 4.90
N SER A 161 11.75 -4.04 5.87
CA SER A 161 12.09 -4.31 7.28
C SER A 161 10.87 -4.33 8.20
N TYR A 162 9.70 -3.86 7.74
CA TYR A 162 8.45 -3.92 8.51
C TYR A 162 7.20 -3.74 7.63
N VAL A 163 6.13 -4.50 7.92
CA VAL A 163 4.86 -4.48 7.16
C VAL A 163 3.59 -4.48 8.03
N GLY A 164 3.71 -4.49 9.37
CA GLY A 164 2.63 -4.86 10.31
C GLY A 164 1.38 -3.98 10.36
N SER A 165 1.27 -2.95 9.53
CA SER A 165 0.08 -2.10 9.44
C SER A 165 -0.68 -2.20 8.12
N LEU A 166 -0.22 -3.02 7.17
CA LEU A 166 -1.02 -3.39 6.00
C LEU A 166 -2.35 -3.98 6.45
#